data_AF-A0A4U7BHU9-F1
#
_entry.id   AF-A0A4U7BHU9-F1
#
_cell.length_a   1.000
_cell.length_b   1.000
_cell.length_c   1.000
_cell.angle_alpha   90.00
_cell.angle_beta   90.00
_cell.angle_gamma   90.00
#
_symmetry.space_group_name_H-M   'P 1'
#
loop_
_entity.id
_entity.type
_entity.pdbx_description
1 polymer ?
#
loop_
_entity_poly.entity_id
_entity_poly.type
_entity_poly.pdbx_seq_one_letter_code
_entity_poly.pdbx_strand_id
1 'polypeptide(L)' 'MRILFYIFIPFVFTACAPKELLIKTQYQEVKIPIKCPLKLPLKPFDKGDLESAKQISSYYLEVENIAKQCTGDNK' A
#
# COMPACT_ATOMS: atom_id res chain seq x y z
N MET A 1 -5.68 -17.40 60.99
CA MET A 1 -4.74 -17.18 59.86
C MET A 1 -4.81 -18.25 58.77
N ARG A 2 -4.81 -19.55 59.11
CA ARG A 2 -4.75 -20.63 58.09
C ARG A 2 -6.00 -20.75 57.19
N ILE A 3 -7.19 -20.51 57.75
CA ILE A 3 -8.48 -20.61 57.03
C ILE A 3 -8.69 -19.43 56.06
N LEU A 4 -8.21 -18.23 56.42
CA LEU A 4 -8.28 -17.04 55.55
C LEU A 4 -7.51 -17.24 54.24
N PHE A 5 -6.40 -17.97 54.29
CA PHE A 5 -5.60 -18.29 53.11
C PHE A 5 -6.37 -19.14 52.09
N TYR A 6 -7.13 -20.14 52.56
CA TYR A 6 -7.92 -21.02 51.69
C TYR A 6 -9.10 -20.31 51.00
N ILE A 7 -9.60 -19.21 51.59
CA ILE A 7 -10.69 -18.41 51.00
C ILE A 7 -10.15 -17.43 49.95
N PHE A 8 -8.92 -16.91 50.14
CA PHE A 8 -8.31 -15.94 49.22
C PHE A 8 -7.67 -16.57 47.97
N ILE A 9 -7.12 -17.79 48.08
CA ILE A 9 -6.49 -18.52 46.96
C ILE A 9 -7.36 -18.61 45.69
N PRO A 10 -8.65 -19.01 45.74
CA PRO A 10 -9.45 -19.16 44.52
C PRO A 10 -9.73 -17.83 43.81
N PHE A 11 -9.64 -16.69 44.51
CA PHE A 11 -9.88 -15.37 43.93
C PHE A 11 -8.76 -14.89 43.01
N VAL A 12 -7.54 -15.41 43.20
CA VAL A 12 -6.36 -15.05 42.38
C VAL A 12 -6.39 -15.73 41.01
N PHE A 13 -7.06 -16.88 40.89
CA PHE A 13 -7.10 -17.67 39.65
C PHE A 13 -8.22 -17.30 38.67
N THR A 14 -9.11 -16.35 39.02
CA THR A 14 -10.21 -15.92 38.12
C THR A 14 -9.75 -14.96 37.01
N ALA A 15 -8.52 -14.46 37.08
CA ALA A 15 -7.97 -13.51 36.09
C ALA A 15 -7.53 -14.17 34.76
N CYS A 16 -7.50 -15.51 34.68
CA CYS A 16 -7.11 -16.25 33.49
C CYS A 16 -8.32 -16.91 32.81
N ALA A 17 -9.38 -16.13 32.56
CA ALA A 17 -10.39 -16.54 31.60
C ALA A 17 -9.88 -16.20 30.20
N PRO A 18 -9.83 -17.14 29.23
CA PRO A 18 -9.62 -16.78 27.85
C PRO A 18 -10.79 -15.87 27.48
N LYS A 19 -10.52 -14.56 27.35
CA LYS A 19 -11.48 -13.65 26.75
C LYS A 19 -11.83 -14.30 25.42
N GLU A 20 -13.09 -14.68 25.25
CA GLU A 20 -13.62 -15.03 23.94
C GLU A 20 -13.18 -13.89 23.06
N LEU A 21 -12.13 -14.14 22.28
CA LEU A 21 -11.61 -13.18 21.34
C LEU A 21 -12.75 -13.11 20.35
N LEU A 22 -13.65 -12.15 20.56
CA LEU A 22 -14.38 -11.50 19.49
C LEU A 22 -13.28 -10.95 18.59
N ILE A 23 -12.69 -11.84 17.81
CA ILE A 23 -11.87 -11.54 16.66
C ILE A 23 -12.89 -10.88 15.76
N LYS A 24 -13.12 -9.59 16.00
CA LYS A 24 -13.64 -8.68 15.00
C LYS A 24 -12.64 -8.87 13.87
N THR A 25 -13.00 -9.71 12.91
CA THR A 25 -12.25 -9.87 11.68
C THR A 25 -12.26 -8.48 11.08
N GLN A 26 -11.22 -7.70 11.35
CA GLN A 26 -11.04 -6.37 10.80
C GLN A 26 -10.77 -6.60 9.33
N TYR A 27 -11.82 -6.46 8.53
CA TYR A 27 -11.69 -6.53 7.09
C TYR A 27 -10.86 -5.33 6.66
N GLN A 28 -9.62 -5.61 6.27
CA GLN A 28 -8.74 -4.58 5.74
C GLN A 28 -8.96 -4.49 4.23
N GLU A 29 -9.40 -3.33 3.77
CA GLU A 29 -9.51 -3.05 2.35
C GLU A 29 -8.12 -3.07 1.71
N VAL A 30 -7.83 -4.13 0.95
CA VAL A 30 -6.61 -4.23 0.16
C VAL A 30 -6.84 -3.43 -1.12
N LYS A 31 -6.20 -2.27 -1.22
CA LYS A 31 -6.20 -1.47 -2.46
C LYS A 31 -5.43 -2.23 -3.53
N ILE A 32 -6.16 -2.80 -4.49
CA ILE A 32 -5.58 -3.47 -5.65
C ILE A 32 -5.21 -2.38 -6.67
N PRO A 33 -3.97 -2.35 -7.18
CA PRO A 33 -3.60 -1.39 -8.20
C PRO A 33 -4.39 -1.67 -9.48
N ILE A 34 -5.17 -0.69 -9.95
CA ILE A 34 -5.77 -0.76 -11.27
C ILE A 34 -4.69 -0.53 -12.32
N LYS A 35 -4.65 -1.37 -13.36
CA LYS A 35 -3.77 -1.15 -14.51
C LYS A 35 -4.26 0.09 -15.24
N CYS A 36 -3.42 1.10 -15.37
CA CYS A 36 -3.77 2.23 -16.23
C CYS A 36 -3.57 1.84 -17.71
N PRO A 37 -4.60 1.98 -18.58
CA PRO A 37 -4.48 1.67 -20.00
C PRO A 37 -3.68 2.76 -20.72
N LEU A 38 -2.37 2.77 -20.49
CA LEU A 38 -1.42 3.71 -21.08
C LEU A 38 -1.02 3.23 -22.48
N LYS A 39 -1.29 4.05 -23.50
CA LYS A 39 -0.70 3.87 -24.83
C LYS A 39 0.54 4.76 -24.91
N LEU A 40 1.72 4.15 -24.85
CA LEU A 40 2.97 4.88 -25.05
C LEU A 40 3.28 5.03 -26.54
N PRO A 41 3.77 6.19 -26.99
CA PRO A 41 4.32 6.33 -28.32
C PRO A 41 5.59 5.46 -28.47
N LEU A 42 5.99 5.19 -29.71
CA LEU A 42 7.22 4.45 -29.96
C LEU A 42 8.44 5.32 -29.62
N LYS A 43 9.37 4.76 -28.83
CA LYS A 43 10.61 5.47 -28.47
C LYS A 43 11.43 5.80 -29.74
N PRO A 44 11.81 7.08 -29.95
CA PRO A 44 12.66 7.45 -31.08
C PRO A 44 14.06 6.85 -30.93
N PHE A 45 14.69 6.55 -32.06
CA PHE A 45 16.04 5.99 -32.11
C PHE A 45 17.09 7.07 -31.84
N ASP A 46 18.07 6.76 -31.00
CA ASP A 46 19.18 7.68 -30.72
C ASP A 46 20.29 7.53 -31.75
N LYS A 47 20.56 8.61 -32.49
CA LYS A 47 21.61 8.67 -33.51
C LYS A 47 22.91 9.30 -32.97
N GLY A 48 22.92 9.81 -31.74
CA GLY A 48 24.06 10.54 -31.17
C GLY A 48 24.18 12.00 -31.63
N ASP A 49 23.18 12.52 -32.34
CA ASP A 49 23.14 13.89 -32.82
C ASP A 49 22.28 14.78 -31.90
N LEU A 50 22.52 16.10 -31.95
CA LEU A 50 21.72 17.08 -31.20
C LEU A 50 20.22 16.99 -31.51
N GLU A 51 19.87 16.67 -32.76
CA GLU A 51 18.49 16.53 -33.17
C GLU A 51 17.82 15.27 -32.59
N SER A 52 18.52 14.12 -32.57
CA SER A 52 17.98 12.90 -31.94
C SER A 52 17.83 13.09 -30.43
N ALA A 53 18.78 13.76 -29.79
CA ALA A 53 18.68 14.11 -28.37
C ALA A 53 17.46 14.99 -28.06
N LYS A 54 17.14 15.96 -28.93
CA LYS A 54 15.93 16.80 -28.80
C LYS A 54 14.63 16.02 -28.99
N GLN A 55 14.60 15.07 -29.91
CA GLN A 55 13.44 14.21 -30.12
C GLN A 55 13.21 13.28 -28.93
N ILE A 56 14.29 12.72 -28.37
CA ILE A 56 14.24 11.87 -27.18
C ILE A 56 13.74 12.66 -25.96
N SER A 57 14.23 13.89 -25.75
CA SER A 57 13.76 14.70 -24.62
C SER A 57 12.27 15.05 -24.73
N SER A 58 11.80 15.34 -25.95
CA SER A 58 10.38 15.61 -26.21
C SER A 58 9.51 14.37 -26.00
N TYR A 59 10.00 13.19 -26.40
CA TYR A 59 9.35 11.90 -26.14
C TYR A 59 9.17 11.65 -24.63
N TYR A 60 10.21 11.90 -23.82
CA TYR A 60 10.11 11.70 -22.37
C TYR A 60 9.10 12.66 -21.72
N LEU A 61 9.04 13.92 -22.15
CA LEU A 61 8.02 14.87 -21.69
C LEU A 61 6.59 14.40 -22.00
N GLU A 62 6.36 13.82 -23.18
CA GLU A 62 5.07 13.27 -23.55
C GLU A 62 4.70 12.07 -22.67
N VAL A 63 5.63 11.14 -22.45
CA VAL A 63 5.43 9.98 -21.56
C VAL A 63 5.13 10.41 -20.13
N GLU A 64 5.80 11.43 -19.61
CA GLU A 64 5.53 11.97 -18.27
C GLU A 64 4.12 12.56 -18.17
N ASN A 65 3.65 13.27 -19.20
CA ASN A 65 2.29 13.80 -19.22
C ASN A 65 1.24 12.68 -19.26
N ILE A 66 1.47 11.64 -20.06
CA ILE A 66 0.59 10.47 -20.13
C ILE A 66 0.58 9.73 -18.78
N ALA A 67 1.72 9.64 -18.09
CA ALA A 67 1.81 9.04 -16.76
C ALA A 67 1.05 9.85 -15.68
N LYS A 68 1.10 11.19 -15.72
CA LYS A 68 0.34 12.06 -14.80
C LYS A 68 -1.17 11.87 -14.92
N GLN A 69 -1.67 11.61 -16.12
CA GLN A 69 -3.09 11.29 -16.33
C GLN A 69 -3.51 10.03 -15.56
N CYS A 70 -2.60 9.09 -15.34
CA CYS A 70 -2.86 7.87 -14.59
C CYS A 70 -2.71 7.99 -13.08
N THR A 71 -1.79 8.82 -12.59
CA THR A 71 -1.61 9.00 -11.14
C THR A 71 -2.64 9.96 -10.55
N GLY A 72 -3.41 10.65 -11.38
CA GLY A 72 -4.38 11.64 -10.94
C GLY A 72 -3.75 12.95 -10.50
N ASP A 73 -2.42 13.11 -10.68
CA ASP A 73 -1.67 14.35 -10.43
C ASP A 73 -1.88 15.39 -11.56
N ASN A 74 -3.12 15.50 -12.06
CA ASN A 74 -3.52 16.55 -12.97
C ASN A 74 -3.77 17.82 -12.14
N LYS A 75 -2.71 18.54 -11.80
CA LYS A 75 -2.80 19.89 -11.23
C LYS A 75 -2.72 20.95 -12.32
#